data_AF-A0A9D9JHL8-F1
#
_entry.id   AF-A0A9D9JHL8-F1
#
_cell.length_a   1.000
_cell.length_b   1.000
_cell.length_c   1.000
_cell.angle_alpha   90.00
_cell.angle_beta   90.00
_cell.angle_gamma   90.00
#
_symmetry.space_group_name_H-M   'P 1'
#
loop_
_entity.id
_entity.type
_entity.pdbx_description
1 polymer ?
#
loop_
_entity_poly.entity_id
_entity_poly.type
_entity_poly.pdbx_seq_one_letter_code
_entity_poly.pdbx_strand_id
1 'polypeptide(L)'
;METRPSVRTTGLSELIAALWRRGVPVVGWAESRQGIVLLADGGASVLIPRARLGERTDLVANALVERLPRRAVLETPVSPELLPQFDQRELAWLLFLRWLRERNRVEPAIPSPERVHPVDG
;
A
#
# COMPACT_ATOMS: atom_id res chain seq x y z
N MET A 1 -31.43 -11.44 1.64
CA MET A 1 -30.11 -11.73 2.22
C MET A 1 -29.15 -11.86 1.04
N GLU A 2 -28.53 -10.76 0.61
CA GLU A 2 -27.60 -10.77 -0.52
C GLU A 2 -26.27 -11.36 -0.07
N THR A 3 -25.96 -12.55 -0.57
CA THR A 3 -24.63 -13.15 -0.46
C THR A 3 -23.67 -12.31 -1.29
N ARG A 4 -22.82 -11.52 -0.63
CA ARG A 4 -21.69 -10.86 -1.28
C ARG A 4 -20.89 -11.93 -2.05
N PRO A 5 -20.51 -11.70 -3.30
CA PRO A 5 -19.58 -12.59 -3.98
C PRO A 5 -18.27 -12.53 -3.20
N SER A 6 -18.01 -13.58 -2.41
CA SER A 6 -16.72 -13.80 -1.80
C SER A 6 -15.73 -13.82 -2.95
N VAL A 7 -14.87 -12.80 -3.01
CA VAL A 7 -13.64 -12.88 -3.80
C VAL A 7 -13.01 -14.20 -3.39
N ARG A 8 -12.74 -15.10 -4.34
CA ARG A 8 -12.04 -16.35 -4.05
C ARG A 8 -10.69 -15.98 -3.41
N THR A 9 -10.65 -16.00 -2.08
CA THR A 9 -9.52 -15.55 -1.26
C THR A 9 -8.24 -16.28 -1.64
N THR A 10 -8.36 -17.50 -2.17
CA THR A 10 -7.27 -18.30 -2.75
C THR A 10 -6.46 -17.55 -3.81
N GLY A 11 -7.13 -16.87 -4.77
CA GLY A 11 -6.41 -16.15 -5.83
C GLY A 11 -5.71 -14.88 -5.33
N LEU A 12 -6.25 -14.24 -4.29
CA LEU A 12 -5.63 -13.08 -3.65
C LEU A 12 -4.38 -13.49 -2.87
N SER A 13 -4.46 -14.57 -2.08
CA SER A 13 -3.30 -15.12 -1.37
C SER A 13 -2.16 -15.49 -2.32
N GLU A 14 -2.47 -16.16 -3.43
CA GLU A 14 -1.48 -16.51 -4.44
C GLU A 14 -0.81 -15.28 -5.05
N LEU A 15 -1.58 -14.21 -5.27
CA LEU A 15 -1.05 -12.94 -5.78
C LEU A 15 -0.11 -12.28 -4.79
N ILE A 16 -0.49 -12.24 -3.52
CA ILE A 16 0.34 -11.67 -2.47
C ILE A 16 1.63 -12.49 -2.32
N ALA A 17 1.55 -13.83 -2.29
CA ALA A 17 2.73 -14.69 -2.30
C ALA A 17 3.62 -14.46 -3.53
N ALA A 18 3.03 -14.24 -4.70
CA ALA A 18 3.78 -13.93 -5.92
C ALA A 18 4.49 -12.57 -5.84
N LEU A 19 3.89 -11.56 -5.20
CA LEU A 19 4.47 -10.24 -4.97
C LEU A 19 5.61 -10.31 -3.93
N TRP A 20 5.42 -11.03 -2.83
CA TRP A 20 6.45 -11.26 -1.82
C TRP A 20 7.70 -11.92 -2.41
N ARG A 21 7.55 -12.97 -3.23
CA ARG A 21 8.67 -13.62 -3.94
C ARG A 21 9.43 -12.68 -4.88
N ARG A 22 8.82 -11.57 -5.29
CA ARG A 22 9.44 -10.54 -6.14
C ARG A 22 9.93 -9.33 -5.34
N GLY A 23 9.96 -9.44 -4.00
CA GLY A 23 10.45 -8.41 -3.10
C GLY A 23 9.47 -7.26 -2.88
N VAL A 24 8.18 -7.42 -3.19
CA VAL A 24 7.15 -6.42 -2.90
C VAL A 24 6.41 -6.79 -1.62
N PRO A 25 6.69 -6.11 -0.50
CA PRO A 25 6.11 -6.45 0.80
C PRO A 25 4.69 -5.90 0.95
N VAL A 26 3.69 -6.71 0.58
CA VAL A 26 2.29 -6.40 0.90
C VAL A 26 2.06 -6.60 2.40
N VAL A 27 1.48 -5.60 3.06
CA VAL A 27 1.23 -5.54 4.52
C VAL A 27 -0.26 -5.53 4.87
N GLY A 28 -1.13 -5.45 3.87
CA GLY A 28 -2.56 -5.69 4.02
C GLY A 28 -3.34 -5.36 2.76
N TRP A 29 -4.65 -5.51 2.81
CA TRP A 29 -5.52 -5.32 1.65
C TRP A 29 -6.91 -4.86 2.06
N ALA A 30 -7.66 -4.32 1.11
CA ALA A 30 -9.03 -3.89 1.32
C ALA A 30 -9.88 -4.11 0.07
N GLU A 31 -11.17 -4.39 0.25
CA GLU A 31 -12.13 -4.37 -0.84
C GLU A 31 -12.62 -2.95 -1.11
N SER A 32 -12.65 -2.57 -2.38
CA SER A 32 -13.27 -1.35 -2.87
C SER A 32 -14.36 -1.68 -3.88
N ARG A 33 -15.19 -0.69 -4.21
CA ARG A 33 -16.19 -0.84 -5.29
C ARG A 33 -15.54 -1.20 -6.64
N GLN A 34 -14.31 -0.75 -6.88
CA GLN A 34 -13.60 -0.91 -8.16
C GLN A 34 -12.74 -2.19 -8.23
N GLY A 35 -12.51 -2.86 -7.09
CA GLY A 35 -11.63 -4.03 -7.01
C GLY A 35 -10.92 -4.12 -5.66
N ILE A 36 -9.71 -4.68 -5.64
CA ILE A 36 -8.93 -4.89 -4.41
C ILE A 36 -7.82 -3.86 -4.33
N VAL A 37 -7.69 -3.19 -3.19
CA VAL A 37 -6.54 -2.32 -2.92
C VAL A 37 -5.53 -3.12 -2.11
N LEU A 38 -4.29 -3.22 -2.61
CA LEU A 38 -3.17 -3.73 -1.85
C LEU A 38 -2.39 -2.58 -1.23
N LEU A 39 -1.96 -2.78 0.02
CA LEU A 39 -1.10 -1.86 0.75
C LEU A 39 0.27 -2.50 0.89
N ALA A 40 1.30 -1.82 0.38
CA ALA A 40 2.68 -2.22 0.51
C ALA A 40 3.37 -1.43 1.63
N ASP A 41 4.39 -2.04 2.20
CA ASP A 41 5.24 -1.39 3.19
C ASP A 41 5.81 -0.06 2.65
N GLY A 42 5.99 0.91 3.54
CA GLY A 42 6.31 2.29 3.19
C GLY A 42 5.12 3.13 2.72
N GLY A 43 3.91 2.57 2.73
CA GLY A 43 2.66 3.29 2.47
C GLY A 43 2.25 3.34 0.99
N ALA A 44 2.98 2.67 0.10
CA ALA A 44 2.56 2.55 -1.29
C ALA A 44 1.28 1.70 -1.37
N SER A 45 0.42 2.00 -2.34
CA SER A 45 -0.82 1.28 -2.54
C SER A 45 -1.11 1.12 -4.02
N VAL A 46 -1.82 0.05 -4.38
CA VAL A 46 -2.26 -0.19 -5.76
C VAL A 46 -3.66 -0.78 -5.80
N LEU A 47 -4.48 -0.30 -6.73
CA LEU A 47 -5.78 -0.86 -7.05
C LEU A 47 -5.63 -1.94 -8.12
N ILE A 48 -6.12 -3.13 -7.83
CA ILE A 48 -6.34 -4.21 -8.78
C ILE A 48 -7.81 -4.14 -9.20
N PRO A 49 -8.11 -3.72 -10.44
CA PRO A 49 -9.48 -3.66 -10.92
C PRO A 49 -10.14 -5.03 -10.85
N ARG A 50 -11.44 -5.06 -10.53
CA ARG A 50 -12.21 -6.31 -10.41
C ARG A 50 -12.14 -7.17 -11.69
N ALA A 51 -12.04 -6.54 -12.86
CA ALA A 51 -11.87 -7.22 -14.15
C ALA A 51 -10.59 -8.07 -14.25
N ARG A 52 -9.56 -7.76 -13.45
CA ARG A 52 -8.29 -8.50 -13.41
C ARG A 52 -8.31 -9.65 -12.41
N LEU A 53 -9.33 -9.74 -11.55
CA LEU A 53 -9.49 -10.79 -10.54
C LEU A 53 -9.97 -12.08 -11.24
N GLY A 54 -9.02 -12.84 -11.78
CA GLY A 54 -9.28 -14.01 -12.62
C GLY A 54 -8.24 -14.17 -13.73
N GLU A 55 -7.45 -13.12 -13.99
CA GLU A 55 -6.22 -13.24 -14.76
C GLU A 55 -5.21 -14.16 -14.06
N ARG A 56 -4.26 -14.65 -14.84
CA ARG A 56 -3.10 -15.37 -14.32
C ARG A 56 -2.33 -14.53 -13.32
N THR A 57 -2.24 -15.03 -12.09
CA THR A 57 -1.63 -14.38 -10.93
C THR A 57 -0.21 -13.88 -11.19
N ASP A 58 0.59 -14.65 -11.92
CA ASP A 58 1.97 -14.30 -12.27
C ASP A 58 2.06 -13.08 -13.19
N LEU A 59 1.13 -12.94 -14.14
CA LEU A 59 1.05 -11.78 -15.04
C LEU A 59 0.61 -10.53 -14.27
N VAL A 60 -0.37 -10.67 -13.38
CA VAL A 60 -0.82 -9.57 -12.52
C VAL A 60 0.33 -9.12 -11.62
N ALA A 61 1.03 -10.05 -10.96
CA ALA A 61 2.18 -9.73 -10.11
C ALA A 61 3.28 -9.00 -10.89
N ASN A 62 3.66 -9.50 -12.08
CA ASN A 62 4.68 -8.87 -12.93
C ASN A 62 4.30 -7.42 -13.33
N ALA A 63 3.02 -7.16 -13.63
CA ALA A 63 2.56 -5.81 -13.95
C ALA A 63 2.59 -4.87 -12.73
N LEU A 64 2.39 -5.40 -11.52
CA LEU A 64 2.33 -4.60 -10.29
C LEU A 64 3.72 -4.26 -9.74
N VAL A 65 4.71 -5.13 -9.91
CA VAL A 65 6.07 -4.92 -9.35
C VAL A 65 6.82 -3.74 -9.97
N GLU A 66 6.38 -3.20 -11.10
CA GLU A 66 6.92 -1.98 -11.71
C GLU A 66 6.39 -0.70 -11.02
N ARG A 67 5.29 -0.82 -10.26
CA ARG A 67 4.60 0.31 -9.61
C ARG A 67 4.74 0.33 -8.09
N LEU A 68 5.26 -0.75 -7.52
CA LEU A 68 5.37 -0.93 -6.08
C LEU A 68 6.84 -0.96 -5.64
N PRO A 69 7.14 -0.40 -4.45
CA PRO A 69 8.50 -0.41 -3.93
C PRO A 69 8.95 -1.84 -3.70
N ARG A 70 10.17 -2.14 -4.15
CA ARG A 70 10.84 -3.41 -3.87
C ARG A 70 11.76 -3.22 -2.66
N ARG A 71 11.74 -4.18 -1.74
CA ARG A 71 12.68 -4.24 -0.62
C ARG A 71 13.36 -5.60 -0.61
N ALA A 72 14.69 -5.58 -0.49
CA ALA A 72 15.51 -6.77 -0.50
C ALA A 72 15.35 -7.63 0.77
N VAL A 73 14.88 -7.03 1.86
CA VAL A 73 14.76 -7.69 3.16
C VAL A 73 13.45 -7.30 3.79
N LEU A 74 12.54 -8.25 3.86
CA LEU A 74 11.47 -8.28 4.85
C LEU A 74 11.30 -9.72 5.29
N GLU A 75 11.15 -9.91 6.60
CA GLU A 75 10.44 -11.07 7.13
C GLU A 75 9.00 -10.96 6.61
N THR A 76 8.77 -11.48 5.40
CA THR A 76 7.41 -11.60 4.88
C THR A 76 6.63 -12.51 5.83
N PRO A 77 5.38 -12.17 6.18
CA PRO A 77 4.57 -12.98 7.08
C PRO A 77 4.55 -14.46 6.66
N VAL A 78 4.41 -15.35 7.65
CA VAL A 78 4.44 -16.81 7.46
C VAL A 78 3.41 -17.30 6.43
N SER A 79 2.33 -16.53 6.21
CA SER A 79 1.27 -16.88 5.27
C SER A 79 0.50 -15.63 4.78
N PRO A 80 0.20 -15.50 3.47
CA PRO A 80 -0.63 -14.43 2.90
C PRO A 80 -2.03 -14.33 3.51
N GLU A 81 -2.57 -15.45 3.97
CA GLU A 81 -3.91 -15.56 4.56
C GLU A 81 -4.01 -14.80 5.89
N LEU A 82 -2.87 -14.55 6.55
CA LEU A 82 -2.81 -13.84 7.84
C LEU A 82 -2.73 -12.31 7.66
N LEU A 83 -2.69 -11.82 6.43
CA LEU A 83 -2.64 -10.38 6.19
C LEU A 83 -3.95 -9.70 6.61
N PRO A 84 -3.86 -8.54 7.29
CA PRO A 84 -5.05 -7.81 7.70
C PRO A 84 -5.86 -7.37 6.49
N GLN A 85 -7.16 -7.66 6.55
CA GLN A 85 -8.17 -7.06 5.70
C GLN A 85 -8.69 -5.80 6.38
N PHE A 86 -8.55 -4.66 5.72
CA PHE A 86 -9.08 -3.38 6.18
C PHE A 86 -10.47 -3.13 5.60
N ASP A 87 -11.31 -2.48 6.40
CA ASP A 87 -12.56 -1.93 5.90
C ASP A 87 -12.34 -0.63 5.10
N GLN A 88 -13.41 -0.06 4.55
CA GLN A 88 -13.33 1.17 3.74
C GLN A 88 -12.90 2.41 4.54
N ARG A 89 -13.29 2.49 5.81
CA ARG A 89 -12.94 3.61 6.69
C ARG A 89 -11.47 3.54 7.07
N GLU A 90 -10.98 2.36 7.43
CA GLU A 90 -9.58 2.09 7.72
C GLU A 90 -8.71 2.36 6.49
N LEU A 91 -9.13 1.88 5.32
CA LEU A 91 -8.44 2.19 4.07
C LEU A 91 -8.37 3.70 3.81
N ALA A 92 -9.48 4.42 3.93
CA ALA A 92 -9.52 5.87 3.74
C ALA A 92 -8.58 6.60 4.72
N TRP A 93 -8.54 6.16 5.97
CA TRP A 93 -7.64 6.70 6.98
C TRP A 93 -6.17 6.48 6.64
N LEU A 94 -5.80 5.27 6.21
CA LEU A 94 -4.41 4.96 5.81
C LEU A 94 -3.98 5.78 4.58
N LEU A 95 -4.86 5.93 3.60
CA LEU A 95 -4.60 6.78 2.42
C LEU A 95 -4.47 8.26 2.80
N PHE A 96 -5.28 8.74 3.75
CA PHE A 96 -5.16 10.09 4.28
C PHE A 96 -3.83 10.32 5.01
N LEU A 97 -3.41 9.40 5.88
CA LEU A 97 -2.12 9.50 6.58
C LEU A 97 -0.94 9.51 5.60
N ARG A 98 -1.01 8.71 4.54
CA ARG A 98 -0.02 8.73 3.46
C ARG A 98 0.04 10.10 2.79
N TRP A 99 -1.11 10.62 2.37
CA TRP A 99 -1.21 11.95 1.74
C TRP A 99 -0.65 13.05 2.65
N LEU A 100 -0.97 13.00 3.94
CA LEU A 100 -0.46 13.96 4.94
C LEU A 100 1.07 13.90 5.05
N ARG A 101 1.64 12.69 5.07
CA ARG A 101 3.10 12.50 5.09
C ARG A 101 3.77 12.97 3.81
N GLU A 102 3.15 12.77 2.65
CA GLU A 102 3.68 13.25 1.36
C GLU A 102 3.64 14.77 1.27
N ARG A 103 2.57 15.42 1.76
CA ARG A 103 2.48 16.88 1.92
C ARG A 103 3.62 17.44 2.78
N ASN A 104 3.86 16.86 3.95
CA ASN A 104 4.88 17.33 4.89
C ASN A 104 6.33 17.10 4.43
N ARG A 105 6.56 16.25 3.42
CA ARG A 105 7.90 16.04 2.83
C ARG A 105 8.30 17.12 1.82
N VAL A 106 7.32 17.84 1.27
CA VAL A 106 7.54 18.80 0.18
C VAL A 106 7.74 20.23 0.70
N GLU A 107 7.36 20.50 1.95
CA GLU A 107 7.58 21.81 2.55
C GLU A 107 9.07 21.96 2.94
N PRO A 108 9.86 22.80 2.23
CA PRO A 108 11.23 23.06 2.66
C PRO A 108 11.14 23.75 4.03
N ALA A 109 11.92 23.25 4.99
CA ALA A 109 12.12 23.96 6.24
C ALA A 109 12.61 25.38 5.88
N ILE A 110 11.73 26.37 6.03
CA ILE A 110 12.14 27.77 5.96
C ILE A 110 13.20 27.90 7.07
N PRO A 111 14.48 28.20 6.74
CA PRO A 111 15.47 28.39 7.78
C PRO A 111 14.95 29.52 8.67
N SER A 112 14.76 29.21 9.96
CA SER A 112 14.42 30.20 10.97
C SER A 112 15.34 31.41 10.76
N PRO A 113 14.81 32.63 10.63
CA PRO A 113 15.67 33.80 10.56
C PRO A 113 16.46 33.82 11.87
N GLU A 114 17.76 33.62 11.73
CA GLU A 114 18.74 33.76 12.79
C GLU A 114 18.46 35.12 13.44
N ARG A 115 18.12 35.10 14.75
CA ARG A 115 17.88 36.33 15.48
C ARG A 115 19.18 37.10 15.51
N VAL A 116 19.33 38.08 14.60
CA VAL A 116 20.39 39.07 14.68
C VAL A 116 20.13 39.85 15.97
N HIS A 117 20.89 39.51 17.01
CA HIS A 117 20.95 40.34 18.20
C HIS A 117 21.57 41.68 17.81
N PRO A 118 20.92 42.83 18.07
CA PRO A 118 21.61 44.10 17.95
C PRO A 118 22.74 44.11 18.98
N VAL A 119 23.97 44.30 18.50
CA VAL A 119 25.08 44.66 19.36
C VAL A 119 24.84 46.13 19.71
N ASP A 120 24.42 46.37 20.95
CA ASP A 120 24.31 47.72 21.49
C ASP A 120 25.70 48.39 21.43
N GLY A 121 25.75 49.55 20.80
CA GLY A 121 26.89 50.46 20.73
C GLY A 121 26.55 51.82 21.30
#